data_AF-A0ABD5KER0-F1
#
_entry.id   AF-A0ABD5KER0-F1
#
_cell.length_a   1.000
_cell.length_b   1.000
_cell.length_c   1.000
_cell.angle_alpha   90.00
_cell.angle_beta   90.00
_cell.angle_gamma   90.00
#
_symmetry.space_group_name_H-M   'P 1'
#
loop_
_entity.id
_entity.type
_entity.pdbx_description
1 polymer ?
#
loop_
_entity_poly.entity_id
_entity_poly.type
_entity_poly.pdbx_seq_one_letter_code
_entity_poly.pdbx_strand_id
1 'polypeptide(L)'
;MLMNTRLVFARFLAIVVLVIPGLMAMKGFLMMKDALFLYYAEHGNELISPGFQWLSFGGGLILFAAGMSFLGGWILFRDRKRNYVGPRFRSKSVPEKAETPGRTP
;
A
#
# COMPACT_ATOMS: atom_id res chain seq x y z
N MET A 1 29.92 -16.47 -0.08
CA MET A 1 28.70 -15.73 -0.49
C MET A 1 27.95 -16.53 -1.54
N LEU A 2 27.42 -17.70 -1.16
CA LEU A 2 26.63 -18.53 -2.09
C LEU A 2 25.18 -18.03 -2.05
N MET A 3 24.80 -17.33 -3.11
CA MET A 3 23.45 -16.79 -3.26
C MET A 3 22.49 -17.97 -3.43
N ASN A 4 21.66 -18.23 -2.42
CA ASN A 4 20.72 -19.34 -2.44
C ASN A 4 19.60 -19.00 -3.44
N THR A 5 19.72 -19.48 -4.68
CA THR A 5 18.91 -19.08 -5.85
C THR A 5 17.41 -19.14 -5.58
N ARG A 6 16.95 -20.14 -4.82
CA ARG A 6 15.54 -20.29 -4.41
C ARG A 6 15.01 -19.09 -3.61
N LEU A 7 15.85 -18.51 -2.75
CA LEU A 7 15.48 -17.39 -1.89
C LEU A 7 15.45 -16.07 -2.67
N VAL A 8 16.30 -15.93 -3.68
CA VAL A 8 16.28 -14.80 -4.63
C VAL A 8 15.03 -14.85 -5.51
N PHE A 9 14.69 -16.03 -6.06
CA PHE A 9 13.46 -16.21 -6.83
C PHE A 9 12.20 -15.90 -6.01
N ALA A 10 12.13 -16.35 -4.76
CA ALA A 10 11.00 -16.04 -3.88
C ALA A 10 10.87 -14.53 -3.59
N ARG A 11 11.99 -13.82 -3.39
CA ARG A 11 12.01 -12.36 -3.20
C ARG A 11 11.57 -11.62 -4.46
N PHE A 12 12.05 -12.05 -5.62
CA PHE A 12 11.66 -11.48 -6.91
C PHE A 12 10.16 -11.64 -7.15
N LEU A 13 9.62 -12.85 -6.97
CA LEU A 13 8.20 -13.11 -7.12
C LEU A 13 7.34 -12.26 -6.17
N ALA A 14 7.79 -12.08 -4.92
CA ALA A 14 7.10 -11.24 -3.95
C ALA A 14 7.02 -9.76 -4.40
N ILE A 15 8.05 -9.25 -5.09
CA ILE A 15 8.03 -7.90 -5.66
C ILE A 15 7.07 -7.84 -6.84
N VAL A 16 7.08 -8.83 -7.74
CA VAL A 16 6.16 -8.89 -8.89
C VAL A 16 4.70 -8.87 -8.42
N VAL A 17 4.36 -9.63 -7.38
CA VAL A 17 3.01 -9.63 -6.78
C VAL A 17 2.64 -8.26 -6.21
N LEU A 18 3.60 -7.53 -5.64
CA LEU A 18 3.41 -6.17 -5.12
C LEU A 18 3.26 -5.10 -6.21
N VAL A 19 3.81 -5.33 -7.41
CA VAL A 19 3.73 -4.38 -8.53
C VAL A 19 2.31 -4.29 -9.08
N ILE A 20 1.58 -5.41 -9.16
CA ILE A 20 0.20 -5.46 -9.70
C ILE A 20 -0.74 -4.43 -9.02
N PRO A 21 -0.90 -4.43 -7.68
CA PRO A 21 -1.76 -3.44 -7.00
C PRO A 21 -1.19 -2.02 -7.10
N GLY A 22 0.13 -1.85 -7.23
CA GLY A 22 0.75 -0.56 -7.51
C GLY A 22 0.35 0.00 -8.88
N LEU A 23 0.34 -0.84 -9.92
CA LEU A 23 -0.14 -0.46 -11.25
C LEU A 23 -1.64 -0.16 -11.28
N MET A 24 -2.44 -0.90 -10.51
CA MET A 24 -3.87 -0.59 -10.34
C MET A 24 -4.05 0.78 -9.69
N ALA A 25 -3.28 1.11 -8.65
CA ALA A 25 -3.31 2.42 -8.03
C ALA A 25 -2.95 3.53 -9.03
N MET A 26 -1.84 3.36 -9.76
CA MET A 26 -1.42 4.30 -10.81
C MET A 26 -2.53 4.51 -11.84
N LYS A 27 -3.12 3.44 -12.38
CA LYS A 27 -4.21 3.54 -13.36
C LYS A 27 -5.42 4.29 -12.78
N GLY A 28 -5.81 4.01 -11.54
CA GLY A 28 -6.90 4.71 -10.86
C GLY A 28 -6.63 6.22 -10.75
N PHE A 29 -5.40 6.59 -10.40
CA PHE A 29 -4.97 7.99 -10.35
C PHE A 29 -5.00 8.67 -11.72
N LEU A 30 -4.57 7.99 -12.80
CA LEU A 30 -4.69 8.52 -14.16
C LEU A 30 -6.17 8.75 -14.53
N MET A 31 -7.07 7.83 -14.21
CA MET A 31 -8.49 8.04 -14.50
C MET A 31 -9.07 9.25 -13.77
N MET A 32 -8.68 9.47 -12.51
CA MET A 32 -9.09 10.65 -11.75
C MET A 32 -8.51 11.94 -12.33
N LYS A 33 -7.21 11.95 -12.70
CA LYS A 33 -6.58 13.14 -13.30
C LYS A 33 -7.29 13.48 -14.61
N ASP A 34 -7.55 12.49 -15.45
CA ASP A 34 -8.14 12.70 -16.77
C ASP A 34 -9.56 13.25 -16.67
N ALA A 35 -10.36 12.72 -15.74
CA ALA A 35 -11.70 13.25 -15.47
C ALA A 35 -11.66 14.72 -15.00
N LEU A 36 -10.70 15.09 -14.14
CA LEU A 36 -10.51 16.47 -13.69
C LEU A 36 -10.02 17.37 -14.82
N PHE A 37 -8.99 16.96 -15.57
CA PHE A 37 -8.44 17.75 -16.66
C PHE A 37 -9.45 18.00 -17.77
N LEU A 38 -10.23 16.99 -18.17
CA LEU A 38 -11.29 17.15 -19.17
C LEU A 38 -12.36 18.13 -18.69
N TYR A 39 -12.79 18.02 -17.44
CA TYR A 39 -13.75 18.95 -16.86
C TYR A 39 -13.25 20.40 -16.87
N TYR A 40 -12.01 20.65 -16.45
CA TYR A 40 -11.42 21.99 -16.46
C TYR A 40 -11.10 22.52 -17.87
N ALA A 41 -10.69 21.65 -18.80
CA ALA A 41 -10.39 22.04 -20.17
C ALA A 41 -11.66 22.39 -20.97
N GLU A 42 -12.74 21.65 -20.77
CA GLU A 42 -14.03 21.91 -21.45
C GLU A 42 -14.78 23.11 -20.88
N HIS A 43 -14.50 23.52 -19.63
CA HIS A 43 -15.08 24.72 -19.01
C HIS A 43 -14.80 26.03 -19.77
N GLY A 44 -13.78 26.07 -20.63
CA GLY A 44 -13.46 27.23 -21.46
C GLY A 44 -14.21 27.31 -22.79
N ASN A 45 -15.04 26.30 -23.13
CA ASN A 45 -15.68 26.20 -24.44
C ASN A 45 -17.20 26.26 -24.29
N GLU A 46 -17.81 27.43 -24.57
CA GLU A 46 -19.25 27.70 -24.35
C GLU A 46 -20.21 26.88 -25.23
N LEU A 47 -19.68 26.03 -26.12
CA LEU A 47 -20.45 25.21 -27.07
C LEU A 47 -20.78 23.80 -26.55
N ILE A 48 -20.16 23.37 -25.45
CA ILE A 48 -20.30 22.01 -24.90
C ILE A 48 -20.69 22.15 -23.43
N SER A 49 -21.75 21.47 -22.98
CA SER A 49 -22.08 21.41 -21.56
C SER A 49 -21.14 20.39 -20.90
N PRO A 50 -20.13 20.82 -20.10
CA PRO A 50 -19.13 19.89 -19.58
C PRO A 50 -19.74 19.10 -18.43
N GLY A 51 -20.22 17.89 -18.74
CA GLY A 51 -20.67 16.93 -17.74
C GLY A 51 -19.45 16.34 -17.01
N PHE A 52 -19.34 16.54 -15.71
CA PHE A 52 -18.28 15.90 -14.92
C PHE A 52 -18.37 14.38 -15.06
N GLN A 53 -17.25 13.72 -15.40
CA GLN A 53 -17.18 12.27 -15.57
C GLN A 53 -17.16 11.53 -14.22
N TRP A 54 -18.28 11.60 -13.48
CA TRP A 54 -18.44 10.97 -12.17
C TRP A 54 -18.13 9.48 -12.16
N LEU A 55 -18.48 8.76 -13.23
CA LEU A 55 -18.23 7.32 -13.33
C LEU A 55 -16.73 7.02 -13.48
N SER A 56 -16.03 7.76 -14.36
CA SER A 56 -14.58 7.65 -14.55
C SER A 56 -13.82 8.05 -13.28
N PHE A 57 -14.22 9.15 -12.65
CA PHE A 57 -13.61 9.64 -11.41
C PHE A 57 -13.86 8.70 -10.23
N GLY A 58 -15.12 8.28 -10.01
CA GLY A 58 -15.49 7.37 -8.94
C GLY A 58 -14.87 5.98 -9.11
N GLY A 59 -14.86 5.45 -10.34
CA GLY A 59 -14.16 4.20 -10.66
C GLY A 59 -12.65 4.30 -10.44
N GLY A 60 -12.05 5.42 -10.86
CA GLY A 60 -10.64 5.72 -10.60
C GLY A 60 -10.31 5.82 -9.11
N LEU A 61 -11.16 6.48 -8.32
CA LEU A 61 -11.02 6.62 -6.87
C LEU A 61 -11.06 5.27 -6.16
N ILE A 62 -12.03 4.41 -6.51
CA ILE A 62 -12.14 3.06 -5.92
C ILE A 62 -10.91 2.23 -6.29
N LEU A 63 -10.47 2.26 -7.56
CA LEU A 63 -9.30 1.50 -8.01
C LEU A 63 -8.01 1.99 -7.33
N PHE A 64 -7.85 3.31 -7.18
CA PHE A 64 -6.75 3.94 -6.46
C PHE A 64 -6.75 3.56 -4.98
N ALA A 65 -7.89 3.72 -4.30
CA ALA A 65 -8.05 3.39 -2.89
C ALA A 65 -7.84 1.89 -2.63
N ALA A 66 -8.32 1.01 -3.50
CA ALA A 66 -8.10 -0.43 -3.41
C ALA A 66 -6.60 -0.78 -3.56
N GLY A 67 -5.91 -0.20 -4.54
CA GLY A 67 -4.47 -0.41 -4.72
C GLY A 67 -3.64 0.12 -3.55
N MET A 68 -3.95 1.32 -3.06
CA MET A 68 -3.26 1.95 -1.93
C MET A 68 -3.53 1.25 -0.59
N SER A 69 -4.76 0.86 -0.32
CA SER A 69 -5.11 0.11 0.89
C SER A 69 -4.47 -1.27 0.91
N PHE A 70 -4.40 -1.95 -0.24
CA PHE A 70 -3.66 -3.20 -0.36
C PHE A 70 -2.16 -3.00 -0.10
N LEU A 71 -1.52 -2.01 -0.74
CA LEU A 71 -0.11 -1.71 -0.53
C LEU A 71 0.19 -1.38 0.94
N GLY A 72 -0.58 -0.48 1.54
CA GLY A 72 -0.43 -0.05 2.92
C GLY A 72 -0.68 -1.20 3.92
N GLY A 73 -1.72 -1.99 3.69
CA GLY A 73 -2.04 -3.16 4.52
C GLY A 73 -0.95 -4.23 4.45
N TRP A 74 -0.45 -4.53 3.25
CA TRP A 74 0.66 -5.46 3.07
C TRP A 74 1.94 -4.95 3.74
N ILE A 75 2.27 -3.67 3.60
CA ILE A 75 3.42 -3.05 4.27
C ILE A 75 3.31 -3.18 5.78
N LEU A 76 2.16 -2.87 6.37
CA LEU A 76 1.98 -2.98 7.82
C LEU A 76 2.13 -4.44 8.30
N PHE A 77 1.54 -5.39 7.57
CA PHE A 77 1.65 -6.82 7.89
C PHE A 77 3.09 -7.33 7.78
N ARG A 78 3.81 -6.95 6.72
CA ARG A 78 5.20 -7.37 6.50
C ARG A 78 6.13 -6.80 7.58
N ASP A 79 5.86 -5.55 7.99
CA ASP A 79 6.69 -4.82 8.93
C ASP A 79 6.52 -5.34 10.36
N ARG A 80 5.28 -5.68 10.72
CA ARG A 80 4.95 -6.33 12.00
C ARG A 80 5.68 -7.67 12.17
N LYS A 81 5.81 -8.47 11.10
CA LYS A 81 6.54 -9.76 11.14
C LYS A 81 8.05 -9.59 11.37
N ARG A 82 8.60 -8.40 11.14
CA ARG A 82 10.04 -8.11 11.28
C ARG A 82 10.38 -7.23 12.49
N ASN A 83 9.40 -6.91 13.34
CA ASN A 83 9.57 -6.05 14.53
C ASN A 83 10.14 -4.64 14.25
N TYR A 84 10.02 -4.13 13.02
CA TYR A 84 10.40 -2.76 12.67
C TYR A 84 9.36 -1.72 13.08
N VAL A 85 8.20 -2.16 13.57
CA VAL A 85 7.16 -1.30 14.10
C VAL A 85 7.61 -0.61 15.39
N GLY A 86 7.23 0.66 15.56
CA GLY A 86 7.56 1.45 16.74
C GLY A 86 7.06 0.81 18.05
N PRO A 87 7.57 1.23 19.22
CA PRO A 87 7.27 0.61 20.52
C PRO A 87 5.77 0.43 20.83
N ARG A 88 4.92 1.29 20.27
CA ARG A 88 3.45 1.27 20.43
C ARG A 88 2.73 0.15 19.65
N PHE A 89 3.36 -0.46 18.65
CA PHE A 89 2.76 -1.49 17.78
C PHE A 89 3.47 -2.86 17.88
N ARG A 90 4.47 -2.99 18.76
CA ARG A 90 5.12 -4.28 19.04
C ARG A 90 4.17 -5.17 19.83
N SER A 91 4.09 -6.46 19.47
CA SER A 91 3.41 -7.42 20.33
C SER A 91 4.14 -7.50 21.66
N LYS A 92 3.44 -7.24 22.77
CA LYS A 92 3.87 -7.60 24.12
C LYS A 92 3.93 -9.13 24.24
N SER A 93 4.89 -9.78 23.59
CA SER A 93 5.24 -11.16 23.94
C SER A 93 6.25 -11.11 25.10
N VAL A 94 5.71 -10.81 26.30
CA VAL A 94 5.89 -11.55 27.57
C VAL A 94 7.32 -11.73 28.15
N PRO A 95 7.42 -11.60 29.48
CA PRO A 95 8.08 -10.50 30.18
C PRO A 95 9.61 -10.63 30.23
N GLU A 96 10.29 -9.49 30.26
CA GLU A 96 11.63 -9.43 30.81
C GLU A 96 11.55 -9.80 32.29
N LYS A 97 11.84 -11.06 32.58
CA LYS A 97 12.55 -11.50 33.79
C LYS A 97 12.09 -10.76 35.05
N ALA A 98 10.98 -11.22 35.65
CA ALA A 98 10.81 -11.07 37.10
C ALA A 98 11.92 -11.90 37.75
N GLU A 99 13.06 -11.25 37.89
CA GLU A 99 14.21 -11.63 38.68
C GLU A 99 13.73 -12.23 40.00
N THR A 100 13.97 -13.52 40.19
CA THR A 100 13.74 -14.18 41.48
C THR A 100 14.86 -13.70 42.40
N PRO A 101 14.60 -12.85 43.41
CA PRO A 101 15.65 -12.44 44.32
C PRO A 101 15.85 -13.60 45.30
N GLY A 102 17.03 -14.24 45.24
CA GLY A 102 17.47 -15.12 46.32
C GLY A 102 17.50 -16.62 46.01
N ARG A 103 18.32 -17.03 45.04
CA ARG A 103 19.02 -18.32 45.16
C ARG A 103 20.51 -18.06 45.33
N THR A 104 20.95 -18.00 46.58
CA THR A 104 22.29 -18.40 46.99
C THR A 104 22.29 -19.89 47.32
N PRO A 105 23.43 -20.59 47.15
CA PRO A 105 23.53 -22.06 47.13
C PRO A 105 23.15 -22.74 48.44
#